data_AF-A0A0A1CYC0-F1
#
_entry.id   AF-A0A0A1CYC0-F1
#
_cell.length_a   1.000
_cell.length_b   1.000
_cell.length_c   1.000
_cell.angle_alpha   90.00
_cell.angle_beta   90.00
_cell.angle_gamma   90.00
#
_symmetry.space_group_name_H-M   'P 1'
#
loop_
_entity.id
_entity.type
_entity.pdbx_description
1 polymer ?
#
loop_
_entity_poly.entity_id
_entity_poly.type
_entity_poly.pdbx_seq_one_letter_code
_entity_poly.pdbx_strand_id
1 'polypeptide(L)' 'MLSNELVTRREDEIRSGLLHLRDVMDGCKNSSLAREGLLPGGLKVRRRAPDWLARLRQEDPDRIPSYGRNG' A
#
# COMPACT_ATOMS: atom_id res chain seq x y z
N MET A 1 -17.34 0.44 12.06
CA MET A 1 -18.16 0.87 13.21
C MET A 1 -17.31 0.74 14.45
N LEU A 2 -16.87 1.86 15.05
CA LEU A 2 -16.00 1.82 16.24
C LEU A 2 -16.70 1.14 17.43
N SER A 3 -17.99 1.43 17.63
CA SER A 3 -18.79 0.87 18.73
C SER A 3 -18.88 -0.65 18.76
N ASN A 4 -18.85 -1.33 17.60
CA ASN A 4 -18.83 -2.80 17.55
C ASN A 4 -17.48 -3.37 17.97
N GLU A 5 -16.39 -2.75 17.53
CA GLU A 5 -15.03 -3.19 17.86
C GLU A 5 -14.72 -3.00 19.35
N LEU A 6 -15.27 -1.93 19.95
CA LEU A 6 -15.15 -1.64 21.38
C LEU A 6 -15.76 -2.69 22.30
N VAL A 7 -16.58 -3.61 21.79
CA VAL A 7 -17.09 -4.76 22.54
C VAL A 7 -15.96 -5.75 22.90
N THR A 8 -14.91 -5.82 22.06
CA THR A 8 -13.86 -6.84 22.18
C THR A 8 -12.44 -6.28 22.32
N ARG A 9 -12.25 -4.98 22.07
CA ARG A 9 -10.93 -4.31 22.06
C ARG A 9 -11.05 -2.90 22.59
N ARG A 10 -9.96 -2.33 23.07
CA ARG A 10 -9.90 -0.91 23.45
C ARG A 10 -9.72 -0.02 22.23
N GLU A 11 -10.14 1.24 22.33
CA GLU A 11 -10.04 2.21 21.22
C GLU A 11 -8.61 2.41 20.72
N ASP A 12 -7.64 2.45 21.63
CA ASP A 12 -6.21 2.57 21.32
C ASP A 12 -5.66 1.35 20.58
N GLU A 13 -6.10 0.14 20.94
CA GLU A 13 -5.76 -1.11 20.24
C GLU A 13 -6.34 -1.13 18.81
N ILE A 14 -7.58 -0.66 18.66
CA ILE A 14 -8.24 -0.55 17.35
C ILE A 14 -7.49 0.46 16.48
N ARG A 15 -7.21 1.65 17.00
CA ARG A 15 -6.53 2.71 16.25
C ARG A 15 -5.11 2.30 15.86
N SER A 16 -4.33 1.77 16.80
CA SER A 16 -2.97 1.28 16.53
C SER A 16 -2.96 0.11 15.55
N GLY A 17 -3.91 -0.83 15.66
CA GLY A 17 -4.07 -1.92 14.70
C GLY A 17 -4.38 -1.44 13.28
N LEU A 18 -5.26 -0.45 13.14
CA LEU A 18 -5.57 0.15 11.84
C LEU A 18 -4.36 0.89 11.23
N LEU A 19 -3.62 1.64 12.04
CA LEU A 19 -2.38 2.29 11.60
C LEU A 19 -1.33 1.25 11.19
N HIS A 20 -1.17 0.18 11.97
CA HIS A 20 -0.25 -0.90 11.63
C HIS A 20 -0.62 -1.60 10.31
N LEU A 21 -1.91 -1.93 10.11
CA LEU A 21 -2.38 -2.51 8.84
C LEU A 21 -2.08 -1.57 7.66
N ARG A 22 -2.28 -0.27 7.87
CA ARG A 22 -1.95 0.75 6.88
C ARG A 22 -0.46 0.75 6.53
N ASP A 23 0.41 0.71 7.53
CA ASP A 23 1.86 0.67 7.33
C ASP A 23 2.31 -0.60 6.59
N VAL A 24 1.72 -1.76 6.93
CA VAL A 24 1.97 -3.02 6.22
C VAL A 24 1.55 -2.92 4.76
N MET A 25 0.36 -2.38 4.47
CA MET A 25 -0.10 -2.17 3.10
C MET A 25 0.83 -1.23 2.31
N ASP A 26 1.30 -0.15 2.94
CA ASP A 26 2.26 0.77 2.33
C ASP A 26 3.61 0.09 2.06
N GLY A 27 4.10 -0.74 2.99
CA GLY A 27 5.29 -1.57 2.80
C GLY A 27 5.15 -2.57 1.66
N CYS A 28 4.02 -3.31 1.58
CA CYS A 28 3.73 -4.26 0.50
C CYS A 28 3.67 -3.58 -0.87
N LYS A 29 3.04 -2.41 -0.96
CA LYS A 29 3.01 -1.57 -2.15
C LYS A 29 4.42 -1.19 -2.58
N ASN A 30 5.22 -0.62 -1.68
CA ASN A 30 6.59 -0.17 -1.99
C ASN A 30 7.48 -1.35 -2.43
N SER A 31 7.38 -2.49 -1.75
CA SER A 31 8.08 -3.73 -2.13
C SER A 31 7.70 -4.20 -3.53
N SER A 32 6.41 -4.13 -3.90
CA SER A 32 5.95 -4.51 -5.24
C SER A 32 6.43 -3.55 -6.33
N LEU A 33 6.56 -2.26 -6.01
CA LEU A 33 7.08 -1.23 -6.91
C LEU A 33 8.58 -1.35 -7.18
N ALA A 34 9.35 -1.90 -6.23
CA ALA A 34 10.79 -2.09 -6.36
C ALA A 34 11.20 -3.41 -7.05
N ARG A 35 10.28 -4.36 -7.19
CA ARG A 35 10.57 -5.69 -7.74
C ARG A 35 10.37 -5.73 -9.25
N GLU A 36 11.43 -6.06 -9.96
CA GLU A 36 11.45 -6.20 -11.42
C GLU A 36 11.53 -7.66 -11.87
N GLY A 37 11.54 -7.87 -13.19
CA GLY A 37 11.68 -9.18 -13.82
C GLY A 37 10.37 -9.96 -13.99
N LEU A 38 10.50 -11.29 -14.10
CA LEU A 38 9.38 -12.20 -14.36
C LEU A 38 8.80 -12.77 -13.06
N LEU A 39 7.48 -12.98 -13.06
CA LEU A 39 6.81 -13.78 -12.03
C LEU A 39 7.25 -15.25 -12.13
N PRO A 40 7.37 -15.94 -10.99
CA PRO A 40 7.55 -17.38 -10.97
C PRO A 40 6.32 -18.09 -11.56
N GLY A 41 6.46 -19.38 -11.92
CA GLY A 41 5.36 -20.20 -12.42
C GLY A 41 5.37 -20.50 -13.93
N GLY A 42 6.49 -20.28 -14.63
CA GLY A 42 6.71 -20.78 -16.00
C GLY A 42 6.02 -20.00 -17.13
N LEU A 43 5.08 -19.10 -16.81
CA LEU A 43 4.31 -18.33 -17.80
C LEU A 43 5.02 -17.08 -18.34
N LYS A 44 6.26 -16.81 -17.90
CA LYS A 44 7.07 -15.64 -18.31
C LYS A 44 6.33 -14.29 -18.21
N VAL A 45 5.50 -14.13 -17.19
CA VAL A 45 4.71 -12.90 -16.97
C VAL A 45 5.61 -11.81 -16.36
N ARG A 46 5.70 -10.63 -16.98
CA ARG A 46 6.46 -9.49 -16.43
C ARG A 46 5.75 -8.84 -15.24
N ARG A 47 6.51 -8.41 -14.24
CA ARG A 47 6.04 -7.48 -13.21
C ARG A 47 5.81 -6.12 -13.84
N ARG A 48 4.60 -5.55 -13.67
CA ARG A 48 4.18 -4.32 -14.36
C ARG A 48 4.19 -3.07 -13.48
N ALA A 49 4.20 -3.24 -12.16
CA ALA A 49 4.06 -2.14 -11.21
C ALA A 49 5.17 -1.07 -11.33
N PRO A 50 6.47 -1.41 -11.51
CA PRO A 50 7.52 -0.41 -11.70
C PRO A 50 7.30 0.44 -12.96
N ASP A 51 7.08 -0.21 -14.11
CA ASP A 51 6.82 0.47 -15.39
C ASP A 51 5.59 1.39 -15.31
N TRP A 52 4.53 0.94 -14.65
CA TRP A 52 3.32 1.75 -14.44
C TRP A 52 3.58 2.98 -13.59
N LEU A 53 4.35 2.86 -12.50
CA LEU A 53 4.70 4.02 -11.67
C LEU A 53 5.55 5.03 -12.44
N ALA A 54 6.52 4.56 -13.25
CA ALA A 54 7.35 5.43 -14.08
C ALA A 54 6.49 6.24 -15.06
N ARG A 55 5.51 5.59 -15.70
CA ARG A 55 4.55 6.25 -16.60
C ARG A 55 3.69 7.28 -15.89
N LEU A 56 3.09 6.92 -14.75
CA LEU A 56 2.26 7.85 -13.98
C LEU A 56 3.03 9.09 -13.53
N ARG A 57 4.31 8.94 -13.14
CA ARG A 57 5.19 10.06 -12.79
C ARG A 57 5.54 10.96 -13.97
N GLN A 58 5.57 10.42 -15.18
CA GLN A 58 5.78 11.22 -16.40
C GLN A 58 4.50 11.97 -16.79
N GLU A 59 3.34 11.33 -16.63
CA GLU A 59 2.03 11.90 -16.97
C GLU A 59 1.61 13.02 -16.00
N ASP A 60 1.93 12.88 -14.70
CA ASP A 60 1.55 13.84 -13.66
C ASP A 60 2.63 13.93 -12.56
N PRO A 61 3.73 14.67 -12.80
CA PRO A 61 4.89 14.73 -11.91
C PRO A 61 4.57 15.33 -10.53
N ASP A 62 3.61 16.26 -10.47
CA ASP A 62 3.27 17.03 -9.28
C ASP A 62 2.18 16.35 -8.43
N ARG A 63 1.72 15.16 -8.83
CA ARG A 63 0.68 14.43 -8.11
C ARG A 63 1.18 13.95 -6.75
N ILE A 64 0.75 14.65 -5.70
CA ILE A 64 0.91 14.22 -4.32
C ILE A 64 -0.22 13.22 -3.99
N PRO A 65 0.07 11.95 -3.65
CA PRO A 65 -0.95 11.01 -3.20
C PRO A 65 -1.65 11.54 -1.94
N SER A 66 -2.98 11.67 -1.98
CA SER A 66 -3.77 12.23 -0.86
C SER A 66 -3.89 11.29 0.34
N TYR A 67 -3.57 10.01 0.16
CA TYR A 67 -3.62 9.00 1.20
C TYR A 67 -2.40 9.13 2.13
N GLY A 68 -2.38 10.09 3.06
CA GLY A 68 -1.27 10.19 4.03
C GLY A 68 -1.11 11.49 4.81
N ARG A 69 -1.90 12.54 4.55
CA ARG A 69 -1.91 13.70 5.46
C ARG A 69 -2.77 13.38 6.68
N ASN A 70 -2.14 12.82 7.71
CA ASN A 70 -2.49 12.98 9.13
C ASN A 70 -1.41 12.22 9.93
N GLY A 71 -0.36 12.95 10.30
CA GLY A 71 0.46 12.64 11.47
C GLY A 71 -0.14 13.35 12.67
#